data_AF-A0A4Y2BN98-F1
#
_entry.id   AF-A0A4Y2BN98-F1
#
_cell.length_a   1.000
_cell.length_b   1.000
_cell.length_c   1.000
_cell.angle_alpha   90.00
_cell.angle_beta   90.00
_cell.angle_gamma   90.00
#
_symmetry.space_group_name_H-M   'P 1'
#
loop_
_entity.id
_entity.type
_entity.pdbx_description
1 polymer ?
#
loop_
_entity_poly.entity_id
_entity_poly.type
_entity_poly.pdbx_seq_one_letter_code
_entity_poly.pdbx_strand_id
1 'polypeptide(L)'
;MEDIPVRVLYLNNKPKILDKGDVIATCEPVVDIVARPQEFSGAQHVPSTLENFQILNEEQRTAVRKLLNEFQSLFSACDVDVGRCNMTQHRINTGDHPPIKQ
;
A
#
# COMPACT_ATOMS: atom_id res chain seq x y z
N MET A 1 -16.79 3.32 -21.43
CA MET A 1 -16.80 4.46 -20.51
C MET A 1 -16.16 3.95 -19.24
N GLU A 2 -15.12 4.60 -18.76
CA GLU A 2 -14.32 4.13 -17.63
C GLU A 2 -14.88 4.77 -16.35
N ASP A 3 -15.28 3.95 -15.38
CA ASP A 3 -15.89 4.43 -14.14
C ASP A 3 -14.80 4.95 -13.20
N ILE A 4 -14.73 6.28 -13.03
CA ILE A 4 -13.75 6.91 -12.16
C ILE A 4 -14.31 6.93 -10.72
N PRO A 5 -13.69 6.22 -9.76
CA PRO A 5 -14.16 6.23 -8.38
C PRO A 5 -13.87 7.59 -7.71
N VAL A 6 -14.93 8.28 -7.29
CA VAL A 6 -14.81 9.54 -6.53
C VAL A 6 -14.85 9.25 -5.03
N ARG A 7 -13.85 9.71 -4.29
CA ARG A 7 -13.85 9.66 -2.82
C ARG A 7 -14.08 11.07 -2.29
N VAL A 8 -15.13 11.25 -1.50
CA VAL A 8 -15.47 12.53 -0.87
C VAL A 8 -14.79 12.59 0.50
N LEU A 9 -13.94 13.61 0.70
CA LEU A 9 -13.28 13.87 1.98
C LEU A 9 -13.89 15.13 2.62
N TYR A 10 -14.46 14.97 3.80
CA TYR A 10 -14.94 16.11 4.59
C TYR A 10 -13.77 16.70 5.38
N LEU A 11 -13.33 17.91 5.01
CA LEU A 11 -12.15 18.57 5.59
C LEU A 11 -12.44 19.35 6.88
N ASN A 12 -13.71 19.49 7.26
CA ASN A 12 -14.14 20.25 8.44
C ASN A 12 -14.78 19.29 9.42
N ASN A 13 -14.69 19.49 10.74
CA ASN A 13 -15.33 18.62 11.73
C ASN A 13 -16.60 19.24 12.35
N LYS A 14 -17.04 20.38 11.83
CA LYS A 14 -18.28 21.04 12.29
C LYS A 14 -19.51 20.43 11.63
N PRO A 15 -20.60 20.17 12.35
CA PRO A 15 -21.88 19.78 11.73
C PRO A 15 -22.36 20.86 10.76
N LYS A 16 -22.83 20.46 9.58
CA LYS A 16 -23.54 21.31 8.62
C LYS A 16 -24.85 20.63 8.23
N ILE A 17 -25.93 21.40 8.23
CA ILE A 17 -27.21 21.00 7.66
C ILE A 17 -27.13 21.27 6.15
N LEU A 18 -27.61 20.33 5.35
CA LEU A 18 -27.65 20.44 3.89
C LEU A 18 -29.10 20.38 3.43
N ASP A 19 -29.49 21.33 2.60
CA ASP A 19 -30.78 21.37 1.93
C ASP A 19 -30.68 20.87 0.49
N LYS A 20 -31.83 20.50 -0.08
CA LYS A 20 -31.89 20.06 -1.48
C LYS A 20 -31.47 21.21 -2.40
N GLY A 21 -30.38 21.00 -3.15
CA GLY A 21 -29.83 21.99 -4.08
C GLY A 21 -28.51 22.60 -3.62
N ASP A 22 -28.06 22.26 -2.41
CA ASP A 22 -26.78 22.74 -1.89
C ASP A 22 -25.59 22.19 -2.69
N VAL A 23 -24.70 23.10 -3.09
CA VAL A 23 -23.42 22.76 -3.72
C VAL A 23 -22.41 22.42 -2.63
N ILE A 24 -22.09 21.14 -2.49
CA ILE A 24 -21.20 20.62 -1.42
C ILE A 24 -19.71 20.63 -1.79
N ALA A 25 -19.40 20.65 -3.09
CA ALA A 25 -18.03 20.72 -3.61
C ALA A 25 -18.05 21.21 -5.06
N THR A 26 -16.96 21.84 -5.48
CA THR A 26 -16.67 22.17 -6.87
C THR A 26 -15.50 21.31 -7.34
N CYS A 27 -15.65 20.62 -8.47
CA CYS A 27 -14.56 19.86 -9.07
C CYS A 27 -13.77 20.77 -10.00
N GLU A 28 -12.48 20.95 -9.72
CA GLU A 28 -11.56 21.60 -10.65
C GLU A 28 -10.77 20.54 -11.42
N PRO A 29 -10.58 20.71 -12.74
CA PRO A 29 -9.77 19.78 -13.52
C PRO A 29 -8.32 19.82 -13.04
N VAL A 30 -7.75 18.64 -12.82
CA VAL A 30 -6.33 18.50 -12.48
C VAL A 30 -5.52 18.82 -13.75
N VAL A 31 -4.75 19.92 -13.71
CA VAL A 31 -4.00 20.43 -14.88
C VAL A 31 -2.67 19.68 -15.08
N ASP A 32 -2.14 19.05 -14.03
CA ASP A 32 -0.91 18.28 -14.11
C ASP A 32 -0.93 17.14 -13.08
N ILE A 33 -0.74 15.91 -13.55
CA ILE A 33 -0.48 14.75 -12.69
C ILE A 33 1.03 14.65 -12.64
N VAL A 34 1.64 15.34 -11.68
CA VAL A 34 3.05 15.13 -11.38
C VAL A 34 3.17 13.69 -10.90
N ALA A 35 3.68 12.81 -11.76
CA ALA A 35 4.14 11.50 -11.36
C ALA A 35 5.24 11.74 -10.33
N ARG A 36 4.89 11.69 -9.05
CA ARG A 36 5.87 11.65 -7.97
C ARG A 36 6.79 10.49 -8.36
N PRO A 37 8.12 10.70 -8.50
CA PRO A 37 9.02 9.59 -8.71
C PRO A 37 8.69 8.60 -7.58
N GLN A 38 8.21 7.43 -7.95
CA GLN A 38 8.05 6.38 -6.97
C GLN A 38 9.49 6.03 -6.60
N GLU A 39 10.00 6.62 -5.51
CA GLU A 39 11.36 6.40 -4.99
C GLU A 39 11.57 4.94 -4.52
N PHE A 40 10.65 4.05 -4.85
CA PHE A 40 10.80 2.62 -4.70
C PHE A 40 11.10 2.00 -6.06
N SER A 41 12.40 1.88 -6.32
CA SER A 41 12.97 0.86 -7.19
C SER A 41 12.67 -0.52 -6.60
N GLY A 42 11.40 -0.94 -6.59
CA GLY A 42 10.96 -2.24 -6.09
C GLY A 42 11.28 -3.41 -7.04
N ALA A 43 11.95 -3.13 -8.15
CA ALA A 43 12.27 -4.12 -9.18
C ALA A 43 13.53 -4.97 -8.88
N GLN A 44 14.33 -4.61 -7.86
CA GLN A 44 15.64 -5.25 -7.66
C GLN A 44 15.58 -6.62 -6.95
N HIS A 45 14.51 -6.97 -6.24
CA HIS A 45 14.50 -8.16 -5.38
C HIS A 45 13.98 -9.45 -6.04
N VAL A 46 13.13 -9.36 -7.07
CA VAL A 46 12.53 -10.54 -7.74
C VAL A 46 13.56 -11.34 -8.55
N PRO A 47 14.50 -10.72 -9.29
CA PRO A 47 15.52 -11.47 -10.03
C PRO A 47 16.46 -12.27 -9.11
N SER A 48 16.89 -11.67 -8.00
CA SER A 48 17.87 -12.25 -7.06
C SER A 48 17.33 -13.45 -6.29
N THR A 49 16.01 -13.55 -6.10
CA THR A 49 15.40 -14.72 -5.43
C THR A 49 15.36 -15.95 -6.32
N LEU A 50 15.33 -15.79 -7.65
CA LEU A 50 15.27 -16.92 -8.58
C LEU A 50 16.56 -17.74 -8.62
N GLU A 51 17.71 -17.12 -8.37
CA GLU A 51 19.02 -17.80 -8.35
C GLU A 51 19.12 -18.84 -7.22
N ASN A 52 18.35 -18.66 -6.14
CA ASN A 52 18.28 -19.60 -5.03
C ASN A 52 17.46 -20.86 -5.36
N PHE A 53 16.65 -20.84 -6.42
CA PHE A 53 15.87 -22.01 -6.87
C PHE A 53 16.68 -22.90 -7.82
N GLN A 54 17.84 -23.37 -7.36
CA GLN A 54 18.70 -24.31 -8.10
C GLN A 54 18.04 -25.69 -8.34
N ILE A 55 17.07 -26.04 -7.51
CA ILE A 55 16.33 -27.32 -7.55
C ILE A 55 15.31 -27.34 -8.70
N LEU A 56 14.88 -26.17 -9.20
CA LEU A 56 13.87 -26.07 -10.25
C LEU A 56 14.48 -26.22 -11.64
N ASN A 57 13.74 -26.90 -12.53
CA ASN A 57 14.07 -26.90 -13.96
C ASN A 57 13.70 -25.57 -14.63
N GLU A 58 14.14 -25.35 -15.86
CA GLU A 58 13.94 -24.08 -16.57
C GLU A 58 12.48 -23.72 -16.83
N GLU A 59 11.64 -24.72 -17.07
CA GLU A 59 10.20 -24.52 -17.29
C GLU A 59 9.51 -24.04 -16.01
N GLN A 60 9.84 -24.67 -14.88
CA GLN A 60 9.39 -24.27 -13.55
C GLN A 60 9.89 -22.88 -13.17
N ARG A 61 11.17 -22.57 -13.43
CA ARG A 61 11.73 -21.24 -13.20
C ARG A 61 11.01 -20.15 -13.99
N THR A 62 10.64 -20.45 -15.23
CA THR A 62 9.88 -19.53 -16.08
C THR A 62 8.47 -19.30 -15.52
N ALA A 63 7.80 -20.37 -15.08
CA ALA A 63 6.48 -20.27 -14.45
C ALA A 63 6.52 -19.45 -13.15
N VAL A 64 7.50 -19.71 -12.28
CA VAL A 64 7.70 -18.96 -11.02
C VAL A 64 8.02 -17.50 -11.29
N ARG A 65 8.89 -17.20 -12.27
CA ARG A 65 9.19 -15.82 -12.66
C ARG A 65 7.93 -15.07 -13.12
N LYS A 66 7.09 -15.72 -13.94
CA LYS A 66 5.84 -15.14 -14.41
C LYS A 66 4.90 -14.83 -13.24
N LEU A 67 4.76 -15.76 -12.30
CA LEU A 67 3.93 -15.60 -11.10
C LEU A 67 4.43 -14.45 -10.21
N LEU A 68 5.73 -14.41 -9.93
CA LEU A 68 6.31 -13.37 -9.08
C LEU A 68 6.19 -11.98 -9.70
N ASN A 69 6.29 -11.87 -11.03
CA ASN A 69 6.05 -10.61 -11.73
C ASN A 69 4.57 -10.20 -11.70
N GLU A 70 3.65 -11.16 -11.87
CA GLU A 70 2.21 -10.90 -11.84
C GLU A 70 1.76 -10.40 -10.46
N PHE A 71 2.30 -10.98 -9.40
CA PHE A 71 1.96 -10.63 -8.01
C PHE A 71 3.03 -9.76 -7.33
N GLN A 72 3.87 -9.07 -8.09
CA GLN A 72 4.98 -8.28 -7.55
C GLN A 72 4.52 -7.26 -6.50
N SER A 73 3.33 -6.68 -6.66
CA SER A 73 2.74 -5.71 -5.73
C SER A 73 2.34 -6.28 -4.37
N LEU A 74 2.20 -7.60 -4.24
CA LEU A 74 1.88 -8.27 -2.98
C LEU A 74 3.12 -8.52 -2.11
N PHE A 75 4.31 -8.50 -2.72
CA PHE A 75 5.56 -8.74 -2.02
C PHE A 75 6.21 -7.41 -1.66
N SER A 76 6.68 -7.32 -0.42
CA SER A 76 7.49 -6.19 0.01
C SER A 76 8.79 -6.16 -0.78
N ALA A 77 9.08 -5.01 -1.39
CA ALA A 77 10.30 -4.87 -2.20
C ALA A 77 11.52 -4.41 -1.39
N CYS A 78 11.33 -3.96 -0.14
CA CYS A 78 12.40 -3.55 0.78
C CYS A 78 11.88 -3.42 2.22
N ASP A 79 12.79 -3.32 3.21
CA ASP A 79 12.42 -3.30 4.64
C ASP A 79 11.50 -2.15 5.06
N VAL A 80 11.43 -1.07 4.28
CA VAL A 80 10.53 0.06 4.54
C VAL A 80 9.13 -0.13 3.93
N ASP A 81 8.95 -1.12 3.05
CA ASP A 81 7.71 -1.50 2.37
C ASP A 81 7.01 -2.66 3.09
N VAL A 82 7.18 -2.77 4.40
CA VAL A 82 6.54 -3.82 5.21
C VAL A 82 5.13 -3.37 5.60
N GLY A 83 4.16 -4.27 5.43
CA GLY A 83 2.75 -3.99 5.70
C GLY A 83 2.52 -3.50 7.14
N ARG A 84 1.70 -2.44 7.28
CA ARG A 84 1.22 -1.95 8.58
C ARG A 84 -0.29 -2.20 8.68
N CYS A 85 -0.70 -2.86 9.75
CA CYS A 85 -2.12 -3.03 10.07
C CYS A 85 -2.57 -1.92 11.02
N ASN A 86 -3.40 -1.00 10.53
CA ASN A 86 -3.98 0.08 11.33
C ASN A 86 -5.35 -0.29 11.92
N MET A 87 -5.85 -1.51 11.67
CA MET A 87 -7.21 -1.90 12.05
C MET A 87 -7.35 -2.18 13.55
N THR A 88 -6.28 -2.69 14.18
CA THR A 88 -6.30 -3.09 15.58
C THR A 88 -5.05 -2.61 16.28
N GLN A 89 -5.22 -1.91 17.39
CA GLN A 89 -4.12 -1.56 18.29
C GLN A 89 -4.11 -2.56 19.45
N HIS A 90 -3.05 -3.35 19.56
CA HIS A 90 -2.86 -4.26 20.68
C HIS A 90 -2.17 -3.53 21.84
N ARG A 91 -2.67 -3.74 23.06
CA ARG A 91 -2.03 -3.28 24.30
C ARG A 91 -1.61 -4.50 25.11
N ILE A 92 -0.31 -4.59 25.43
CA ILE A 92 0.20 -5.61 26.33
C ILE A 92 -0.01 -5.11 27.77
N ASN A 93 -0.68 -5.90 28.60
CA ASN A 93 -0.84 -5.59 30.02
C ASN A 93 0.33 -6.18 30.79
N THR A 94 1.20 -5.32 31.30
CA THR A 94 2.36 -5.71 32.13
C THR A 94 2.04 -5.73 33.62
N GLY A 95 0.81 -5.44 34.03
CA GLY A 95 0.46 -5.24 35.44
C GLY A 95 1.36 -4.18 36.09
N ASP A 96 1.76 -4.44 37.33
CA ASP A 96 2.66 -3.57 38.10
C ASP A 96 4.14 -3.99 37.99
N HIS A 97 4.47 -4.84 37.01
CA HIS A 97 5.84 -5.31 36.84
C HIS A 97 6.77 -4.15 36.42
N PRO A 98 7.91 -3.96 37.12
CA PRO A 98 8.83 -2.87 36.82
C PRO A 98 9.54 -3.10 35.46
N PRO A 99 9.91 -2.04 34.73
CA PRO A 99 10.65 -2.16 33.48
C PRO A 99 11.99 -2.87 33.67
N ILE A 100 12.30 -3.80 32.78
CA ILE A 100 13.61 -4.45 32.72
C ILE A 100 14.57 -3.50 32.01
N LYS A 101 15.74 -3.26 32.60
CA LYS A 101 16.83 -2.52 31.93
C LYS A 101 17.70 -3.52 31.17
N GLN A 102 18.09 -3.12 29.94
CA GLN A 102 19.01 -3.85 29.09
C GLN A 102 20.46 -3.57 29.48
#